data_AF-A0A1S1NXL3-F1
#
_entry.id   AF-A0A1S1NXL3-F1
#
_cell.length_a   1.000
_cell.length_b   1.000
_cell.length_c   1.000
_cell.angle_alpha   90.00
_cell.angle_beta   90.00
_cell.angle_gamma   90.00
#
_symmetry.space_group_name_H-M   'P 1'
#
loop_
_entity.id
_entity.type
_entity.pdbx_description
1 polymer ?
#
loop_
_entity_poly.entity_id
_entity_poly.type
_entity_poly.pdbx_seq_one_letter_code
_entity_poly.pdbx_strand_id
1 'polypeptide(L)'
;MTGAAHLKGGLVARRAAILCTNRRFHLYLDHAKRRRHGLEYHALPDGTHNEQDAADAIRQACGITSRAELDHDAEAAAMFDRIVADFQKWMRRQAAKTRRL
;
A
#
# COMPACT_ATOMS: atom_id res chain seq x y z
N MET A 1 6.48 9.05 35.79
CA MET A 1 6.79 7.82 35.02
C MET A 1 5.57 7.63 34.12
N THR A 2 5.59 8.01 32.84
CA THR A 2 6.16 7.24 31.73
C THR A 2 6.38 8.19 30.54
N GLY A 3 7.61 8.28 30.04
CA GLY A 3 7.90 9.02 28.81
C GLY A 3 7.33 8.26 27.62
N ALA A 4 6.44 8.89 26.86
CA ALA A 4 6.05 8.42 25.54
C ALA A 4 7.30 8.43 24.66
N ALA A 5 7.96 7.28 24.55
CA ALA A 5 9.05 7.08 23.62
C ALA A 5 8.52 7.46 22.23
N HIS A 6 9.06 8.54 21.69
CA HIS A 6 8.75 9.07 20.38
C HIS A 6 8.94 7.93 19.36
N LEU A 7 7.84 7.34 18.87
CA LEU A 7 7.84 6.24 17.90
C LEU A 7 8.42 6.78 16.58
N LYS A 8 9.75 6.81 16.47
CA LYS A 8 10.44 7.20 15.24
C LYS A 8 10.27 6.05 14.27
N GLY A 9 9.63 6.33 13.14
CA GLY A 9 9.52 5.37 12.05
C GLY A 9 10.90 4.85 11.65
N GLY A 10 11.06 3.54 11.69
CA GLY A 10 12.26 2.83 11.30
C GLY A 10 12.31 2.56 9.80
N LEU A 11 12.95 1.46 9.42
CA LEU A 11 13.16 1.11 8.02
C LEU A 11 11.84 0.80 7.29
N VAL A 12 10.89 0.15 7.98
CA VAL A 12 9.62 -0.28 7.39
C VAL A 12 8.70 0.92 7.18
N ALA A 13 8.59 1.81 8.15
CA ALA A 13 7.83 3.06 8.01
C ALA A 13 8.32 3.92 6.83
N ARG A 14 9.64 4.01 6.64
CA ARG A 14 10.24 4.74 5.50
C ARG A 14 9.93 4.05 4.17
N ARG A 15 10.05 2.72 4.10
CA ARG A 15 9.66 1.95 2.90
C ARG A 15 8.18 2.15 2.57
N ALA A 16 7.30 2.13 3.57
CA ALA A 16 5.89 2.40 3.39
C ALA A 16 5.65 3.82 2.85
N ALA A 17 6.33 4.83 3.39
CA ALA A 17 6.23 6.20 2.89
C ALA A 17 6.64 6.32 1.41
N ILE A 18 7.77 5.71 1.01
CA ILE A 18 8.22 5.68 -0.38
C ILE A 18 7.22 4.93 -1.28
N LEU A 19 6.63 3.85 -0.79
CA LEU A 19 5.61 3.11 -1.54
C LEU A 19 4.34 3.96 -1.76
N CYS A 20 3.95 4.74 -0.75
CA CYS A 20 2.79 5.64 -0.83
C CYS A 20 2.97 6.72 -1.90
N THR A 21 4.19 7.13 -2.23
CA THR A 21 4.44 8.15 -3.27
C THR A 21 4.49 7.55 -4.67
N ASN A 22 4.52 6.21 -4.79
CA ASN A 22 4.68 5.53 -6.06
C ASN A 22 3.37 5.48 -6.85
N ARG A 23 3.31 6.19 -7.99
CA ARG A 23 2.14 6.22 -8.86
C ARG A 23 1.67 4.84 -9.34
N ARG A 24 2.59 3.88 -9.52
CA ARG A 24 2.20 2.49 -9.89
C ARG A 24 1.48 1.78 -8.76
N PHE A 25 1.81 2.10 -7.51
CA PHE A 25 1.11 1.58 -6.36
C PHE A 25 -0.30 2.15 -6.27
N HIS A 26 -0.50 3.43 -6.60
CA HIS A 26 -1.85 4.03 -6.71
C HIS A 26 -2.73 3.29 -7.72
N LEU A 27 -2.19 3.00 -8.92
CA LEU A 27 -2.90 2.22 -9.94
C LEU A 27 -3.24 0.80 -9.48
N TYR A 28 -2.35 0.18 -8.71
CA TYR A 28 -2.62 -1.11 -8.10
C TYR A 28 -3.79 -1.03 -7.12
N LEU A 29 -3.88 0.02 -6.29
CA LEU A 29 -4.98 0.24 -5.36
C LEU A 29 -6.31 0.44 -6.09
N ASP A 30 -6.33 1.22 -7.18
CA ASP A 30 -7.50 1.37 -8.05
C ASP A 30 -7.99 -0.01 -8.51
N HIS A 31 -7.09 -0.82 -9.06
CA HIS A 31 -7.41 -2.15 -9.56
C HIS A 31 -7.83 -3.12 -8.44
N ALA A 32 -7.18 -3.05 -7.27
CA ALA A 32 -7.53 -3.87 -6.12
C ALA A 32 -8.92 -3.52 -5.58
N LYS A 33 -9.24 -2.22 -5.48
CA LYS A 33 -10.54 -1.72 -5.03
C LYS A 33 -11.64 -2.11 -6.01
N ARG A 34 -11.42 -1.99 -7.33
CA ARG A 34 -12.35 -2.50 -8.34
C ARG A 34 -12.64 -3.98 -8.15
N ARG A 35 -11.60 -4.80 -8.01
CA ARG A 35 -11.77 -6.25 -7.85
C ARG A 35 -12.47 -6.63 -6.55
N ARG A 36 -12.22 -5.90 -5.46
CA ARG A 36 -12.85 -6.16 -4.16
C ARG A 36 -14.33 -5.79 -4.14
N HIS A 37 -14.68 -4.67 -4.79
CA HIS A 37 -16.05 -4.15 -4.79
C HIS A 37 -16.84 -4.50 -6.06
N GLY A 38 -16.26 -5.23 -7.00
CA GLY A 38 -16.88 -5.54 -8.29
C GLY A 38 -17.15 -4.31 -9.16
N LEU A 39 -16.39 -3.23 -8.99
CA LEU A 39 -16.60 -1.98 -9.70
C LEU A 39 -16.08 -2.05 -11.13
N GLU A 40 -16.81 -1.44 -12.05
CA GLU A 40 -16.40 -1.25 -13.43
C GLU A 40 -15.37 -0.13 -13.57
N TYR A 41 -14.64 -0.14 -14.69
CA TYR A 41 -13.59 0.86 -14.96
C TYR A 41 -14.11 2.30 -14.93
N HIS A 42 -15.34 2.53 -15.40
CA HIS A 42 -15.94 3.86 -15.43
C HIS A 42 -16.25 4.40 -14.03
N ALA A 43 -16.58 3.52 -13.08
CA ALA A 43 -16.98 3.89 -11.72
C ALA A 43 -15.78 4.27 -10.85
N LEU A 44 -14.60 3.73 -11.16
CA LEU A 44 -13.35 4.07 -10.50
C LEU A 44 -12.25 4.09 -11.56
N PRO A 45 -11.97 5.18 -12.27
CA PRO A 45 -10.91 5.22 -13.29
C PRO A 45 -9.50 5.05 -12.70
N ASP A 46 -8.50 4.84 -13.55
CA ASP A 46 -7.10 4.73 -13.12
C ASP A 46 -6.57 6.10 -12.68
N GLY A 47 -5.88 6.15 -11.54
CA GLY A 47 -5.31 7.37 -10.99
C GLY A 47 -6.25 8.13 -10.04
N THR A 48 -7.24 7.46 -9.45
CA THR A 48 -8.12 8.09 -8.44
C THR A 48 -7.49 8.13 -7.05
N HIS A 49 -6.58 7.21 -6.75
CA HIS A 49 -5.87 7.19 -5.47
C HIS A 49 -4.65 8.12 -5.50
N ASN A 50 -4.45 8.85 -4.40
CA ASN A 50 -3.27 9.66 -4.17
C ASN A 50 -2.39 9.08 -3.03
N GLU A 51 -1.35 9.81 -2.62
CA GLU A 51 -0.46 9.40 -1.54
C GLU A 51 -1.19 9.19 -0.20
N GLN A 52 -2.16 10.05 0.13
CA GLN A 52 -2.94 9.97 1.36
C GLN A 52 -3.83 8.73 1.35
N ASP A 53 -4.49 8.44 0.22
CA ASP A 53 -5.28 7.21 0.07
C ASP A 53 -4.41 5.96 0.17
N ALA A 54 -3.18 6.01 -0.37
CA ALA A 54 -2.25 4.90 -0.28
C ALA A 54 -1.80 4.66 1.17
N ALA A 55 -1.54 5.73 1.92
CA ALA A 55 -1.20 5.65 3.33
C ALA A 55 -2.37 5.11 4.16
N ASP A 56 -3.60 5.57 3.89
CA ASP A 56 -4.80 5.06 4.54
C ASP A 56 -5.04 3.58 4.24
N ALA A 57 -4.92 3.18 2.98
CA ALA A 57 -5.07 1.78 2.58
C ALA A 57 -4.07 0.86 3.31
N ILE A 58 -2.82 1.29 3.47
CA ILE A 58 -1.81 0.53 4.23
C ILE A 58 -2.18 0.48 5.71
N ARG A 59 -2.59 1.59 6.31
CA ARG A 59 -3.04 1.65 7.72
C ARG A 59 -4.20 0.70 7.98
N GLN A 60 -5.25 0.81 7.17
CA GLN A 60 -6.45 -0.03 7.27
C GLN A 60 -6.13 -1.52 7.05
N ALA A 61 -5.27 -1.84 6.10
CA ALA A 61 -4.90 -3.22 5.81
C ALA A 61 -4.01 -3.83 6.92
N CYS A 62 -3.12 -3.04 7.51
CA CYS A 62 -2.20 -3.49 8.57
C CYS A 62 -2.80 -3.35 9.97
N GLY A 63 -3.97 -2.73 10.14
CA GLY A 63 -4.62 -2.51 11.44
C GLY A 63 -3.94 -1.45 12.31
N ILE A 64 -3.19 -0.53 11.71
CA ILE A 64 -2.39 0.49 12.42
C ILE A 64 -2.93 1.90 12.17
N THR A 65 -2.66 2.83 13.08
CA THR A 65 -3.04 4.25 12.95
C THR A 65 -1.91 5.09 12.34
N SER A 66 -0.66 4.68 12.56
CA SER A 66 0.54 5.38 12.12
C SER A 66 1.54 4.43 11.47
N ARG A 67 2.17 4.88 10.38
CA ARG A 67 3.21 4.09 9.68
C ARG A 67 4.41 3.75 10.57
N ALA A 68 4.65 4.53 11.62
CA ALA A 68 5.71 4.25 12.59
C ALA A 68 5.46 2.95 13.38
N GLU A 69 4.20 2.52 13.49
CA GLU A 69 3.84 1.27 14.17
C GLU A 69 4.31 0.03 13.40
N LEU A 70 4.53 0.15 12.08
CA LEU A 70 5.05 -0.96 11.26
C LEU A 70 6.41 -1.47 11.73
N ASP A 71 7.24 -0.64 12.37
CA ASP A 71 8.55 -1.07 12.87
C ASP A 71 8.47 -1.70 14.28
N HIS A 72 7.31 -1.61 14.94
CA HIS A 72 7.11 -2.09 16.30
C HIS A 72 6.13 -3.26 16.38
N ASP A 73 5.30 -3.44 15.36
CA ASP A 73 4.33 -4.51 15.23
C ASP A 73 4.74 -5.47 14.11
N ALA A 74 5.12 -6.69 14.51
CA ALA A 74 5.55 -7.73 13.57
C ALA A 74 4.41 -8.25 12.69
N GLU A 75 3.17 -8.23 13.16
CA GLU A 75 2.00 -8.63 12.37
C GLU A 75 1.70 -7.57 11.30
N ALA A 76 1.75 -6.30 11.68
CA ALA A 76 1.60 -5.18 10.76
C ALA A 76 2.71 -5.18 9.69
N ALA A 77 3.96 -5.45 10.08
CA ALA A 77 5.08 -5.60 9.15
C ALA A 77 4.88 -6.75 8.16
N ALA A 78 4.46 -7.93 8.65
CA ALA A 78 4.18 -9.09 7.81
C ALA A 78 3.04 -8.83 6.81
N MET A 79 1.99 -8.12 7.25
CA MET A 79 0.90 -7.70 6.38
C MET A 79 1.37 -6.69 5.33
N PHE A 80 2.22 -5.74 5.70
CA PHE A 80 2.85 -4.83 4.75
C PHE A 80 3.68 -5.56 3.69
N ASP A 81 4.52 -6.52 4.08
CA ASP A 81 5.29 -7.33 3.12
C ASP A 81 4.39 -8.14 2.19
N ARG A 82 3.25 -8.64 2.67
CA ARG A 82 2.24 -9.29 1.82
C ARG A 82 1.66 -8.34 0.78
N ILE A 83 1.30 -7.12 1.17
CA ILE A 83 0.81 -6.08 0.25
C ILE A 83 1.86 -5.77 -0.82
N VAL A 84 3.13 -5.63 -0.42
CA VAL A 84 4.26 -5.40 -1.34
C VAL A 84 4.41 -6.57 -2.32
N ALA A 85 4.33 -7.82 -1.85
CA ALA A 85 4.43 -9.00 -2.69
C ALA A 85 3.29 -9.07 -3.73
N ASP A 86 2.05 -8.77 -3.33
CA ASP A 86 0.91 -8.72 -4.25
C ASP A 86 1.04 -7.59 -5.27
N PHE A 87 1.52 -6.41 -4.86
CA PHE A 87 1.84 -5.31 -5.77
C PHE A 87 2.90 -5.72 -6.81
N GLN A 88 4.00 -6.34 -6.38
CA GLN A 88 5.04 -6.83 -7.30
C GLN A 88 4.51 -7.88 -8.26
N LYS A 89 3.64 -8.79 -7.80
CA LYS A 89 2.99 -9.80 -8.64
C LYS A 89 2.08 -9.14 -9.69
N TRP A 90 1.33 -8.11 -9.30
CA TRP A 90 0.54 -7.32 -10.23
C TRP A 90 1.42 -6.59 -11.25
N MET A 91 2.51 -5.95 -10.82
CA MET A 91 3.50 -5.32 -11.72
C MET A 91 4.04 -6.30 -12.76
N ARG A 92 4.42 -7.52 -12.36
CA ARG A 92 4.88 -8.57 -13.30
C ARG A 92 3.80 -8.93 -14.33
N ARG A 93 2.53 -9.02 -13.90
CA ARG A 93 1.40 -9.25 -14.81
C ARG A 93 1.18 -8.10 -15.79
N GLN A 94 1.31 -6.86 -15.32
CA GLN A 94 1.21 -5.68 -16.19
C GLN A 94 2.35 -5.66 -17.22
N ALA A 95 3.60 -5.90 -16.80
CA ALA A 95 4.74 -5.99 -17.71
C ALA A 95 4.56 -7.10 -18.77
N ALA A 96 4.03 -8.26 -18.37
CA ALA A 96 3.74 -9.35 -19.30
C ALA A 96 2.61 -9.01 -20.30
N LYS A 97 1.63 -8.19 -19.91
CA LYS A 97 0.60 -7.67 -20.82
C LYS A 97 1.20 -6.66 -21.81
N THR A 98 2.01 -5.73 -21.33
CA THR A 98 2.66 -4.71 -22.19
C THR A 98 3.59 -5.34 -23.22
N ARG A 99 4.27 -6.44 -22.90
CA ARG A 99 5.19 -7.13 -23.83
C ARG A 99 4.49 -7.99 -24.90
N ARG A 100 3.17 -8.11 -24.86
CA ARG A 100 2.35 -8.86 -25.83
C ARG A 100 1.63 -7.96 -26.82
N LEU A 101 1.91 -6.66 -26.78
CA LEU A 101 1.44 -5.63 -27.73
C LEU A 101 2.59 -5.24 -28.66
#